data_AF-A0A7S1TGQ7-F1
#
_entry.id   AF-A0A7S1TGQ7-F1
#
_cell.length_a   1.000
_cell.length_b   1.000
_cell.length_c   1.000
_cell.angle_alpha   90.00
_cell.angle_beta   90.00
_cell.angle_gamma   90.00
#
_symmetry.space_group_name_H-M   'P 1'
#
loop_
_entity.id
_entity.type
_entity.pdbx_description
1 polymer ?
#
loop_
_entity_poly.entity_id
_entity_poly.type
_entity_poly.pdbx_seq_one_letter_code
_entity_poly.pdbx_strand_id
1 'polypeptide(L)'
;MTCELISFSHHRTSSLRAGKIAGIDKKLTRSLEQRYMDVLSASSPQLSCSPVGPLTDPSSRRLLINLICTLNASNPDHDFSNISVDQLSREKDTNMVITRIDSALETAYHILGRSYRERLWNAVDQVIRVHECEIYSFSADEDSEDSVDGRLWSFHVLFYNRKMKKVLLFSCASVMHTSDVVLDDEDVQFGMDD
;
A
#
# COMPACT_ATOMS: atom_id res chain seq x y z
N MET A 1 -19.18 -3.51 -7.76
CA MET A 1 -18.06 -3.36 -6.81
C MET A 1 -17.11 -2.35 -7.41
N THR A 2 -17.25 -1.10 -7.01
CA THR A 2 -16.40 0.02 -7.42
C THR A 2 -15.43 0.24 -6.28
N CYS A 3 -14.20 -0.23 -6.45
CA CYS A 3 -13.10 0.22 -5.59
C CYS A 3 -12.57 1.51 -6.26
N GLU A 4 -12.33 2.53 -5.46
CA GLU A 4 -11.73 3.80 -5.90
C GLU A 4 -10.36 3.86 -5.24
N LEU A 5 -9.31 3.65 -6.04
CA LEU A 5 -7.93 3.75 -5.57
C LEU A 5 -7.53 5.22 -5.63
N ILE A 6 -7.11 5.77 -4.50
CA ILE A 6 -6.51 7.10 -4.43
C ILE A 6 -5.02 6.89 -4.16
N SER A 7 -4.21 6.98 -5.20
CA SER A 7 -2.75 7.02 -5.11
C SER A 7 -2.29 8.44 -5.42
N PHE A 8 -1.46 9.01 -4.54
CA PHE A 8 -0.81 10.30 -4.76
C PHE A 8 0.69 10.07 -4.96
N SER A 9 1.16 10.26 -6.20
CA SER A 9 2.59 10.37 -6.51
C SER A 9 2.95 11.84 -6.74
N HIS A 10 3.99 12.32 -6.07
CA HIS A 10 4.43 13.71 -6.15
C HIS A 10 5.45 13.88 -7.30
N HIS A 11 4.96 14.11 -8.51
CA HIS A 11 5.75 14.80 -9.54
C HIS A 11 4.81 15.63 -10.40
N ARG A 12 5.22 16.88 -10.68
CA ARG A 12 4.67 17.90 -11.60
C ARG A 12 3.72 17.39 -12.71
N THR A 13 2.53 16.96 -12.30
CA THR A 13 1.27 16.75 -13.02
C THR A 13 0.43 16.06 -11.98
N SER A 14 -0.53 16.77 -11.39
CA SER A 14 -1.56 16.19 -10.53
C SER A 14 -2.44 15.24 -11.35
N SER A 15 -1.91 14.07 -11.68
CA SER A 15 -2.73 12.94 -12.11
C SER A 15 -3.14 12.22 -10.85
N LEU A 16 -4.32 12.59 -10.33
CA LEU A 16 -5.13 11.66 -9.56
C LEU A 16 -5.28 10.43 -10.44
N ARG A 17 -4.46 9.39 -10.23
CA ARG A 17 -4.71 8.09 -10.85
C ARG A 17 -5.88 7.48 -10.11
N ALA A 18 -7.09 7.93 -10.46
CA ALA A 18 -8.30 7.14 -10.32
C ALA A 18 -8.19 6.00 -11.33
N GLY A 19 -7.41 4.98 -10.97
CA GLY A 19 -7.30 3.75 -11.74
C GLY A 19 -8.68 3.11 -11.80
N LYS A 20 -9.18 2.90 -13.02
CA LYS A 20 -10.39 2.13 -13.28
C LYS A 20 -10.12 0.71 -12.78
N ILE A 21 -10.68 0.34 -11.63
CA ILE A 21 -10.53 -1.03 -11.14
C ILE A 21 -11.38 -1.92 -12.03
N ALA A 22 -10.68 -2.59 -12.94
CA ALA A 22 -11.14 -3.83 -13.53
C ALA A 22 -11.51 -4.75 -12.36
N GLY A 23 -12.73 -5.30 -12.41
CA GLY A 23 -13.33 -5.99 -11.28
C GLY A 23 -12.37 -7.01 -10.66
N ILE A 24 -12.44 -7.11 -9.32
CA ILE A 24 -11.80 -8.13 -8.47
C ILE A 24 -11.38 -9.33 -9.30
N ASP A 25 -10.06 -9.57 -9.43
CA ASP A 25 -9.53 -10.68 -10.20
C ASP A 25 -10.12 -11.99 -9.65
N LYS A 26 -11.18 -12.47 -10.31
CA LYS A 26 -11.93 -13.65 -9.89
C LYS A 26 -11.05 -14.90 -9.93
N LYS A 27 -10.01 -14.91 -10.76
CA LYS A 27 -9.07 -16.03 -10.88
C LYS A 27 -8.16 -16.05 -9.66
N LEU A 28 -7.61 -14.89 -9.28
CA LEU A 28 -6.82 -14.72 -8.07
C LEU A 28 -7.62 -15.06 -6.80
N THR A 29 -8.85 -14.51 -6.67
CA THR A 29 -9.73 -14.82 -5.54
C THR A 29 -9.96 -16.33 -5.41
N ARG A 30 -10.34 -17.02 -6.50
CA ARG A 30 -10.55 -18.48 -6.49
C ARG A 30 -9.28 -19.25 -6.14
N SER A 31 -8.13 -18.82 -6.66
CA SER A 31 -6.84 -19.46 -6.40
C SER A 31 -6.47 -19.37 -4.92
N LEU A 32 -6.67 -18.21 -4.29
CA LEU A 32 -6.40 -18.02 -2.86
C LEU A 32 -7.40 -18.79 -2.00
N GLU A 33 -8.68 -18.78 -2.34
CA GLU A 33 -9.71 -19.57 -1.63
C GLU A 33 -9.36 -21.06 -1.64
N GLN A 34 -8.97 -21.62 -2.79
CA GLN A 34 -8.56 -23.01 -2.91
C GLN A 34 -7.35 -23.32 -2.02
N ARG A 35 -6.31 -22.48 -2.09
CA ARG A 35 -5.09 -22.66 -1.27
C ARG A 35 -5.41 -22.67 0.22
N TYR A 36 -6.23 -21.74 0.71
CA TYR A 36 -6.58 -21.71 2.12
C TYR A 36 -7.44 -22.92 2.53
N MET A 37 -8.32 -23.41 1.66
CA MET A 37 -9.07 -24.64 1.91
C MET A 37 -8.16 -25.88 1.99
N ASP A 38 -7.14 -25.95 1.14
CA ASP A 38 -6.15 -27.03 1.16
C ASP A 38 -5.32 -27.00 2.46
N VAL A 39 -4.87 -25.83 2.91
CA VAL A 39 -4.14 -25.66 4.19
C VAL A 39 -5.02 -26.00 5.40
N LEU A 40 -6.31 -25.65 5.35
CA LEU A 40 -7.31 -26.05 6.35
C LEU A 40 -7.46 -27.57 6.44
N SER A 41 -7.52 -28.25 5.28
CA SER A 41 -7.60 -29.71 5.22
C SER A 41 -6.33 -30.38 5.78
N ALA A 42 -5.18 -29.74 5.60
CA ALA A 42 -3.88 -30.20 6.11
C ALA A 42 -3.67 -29.92 7.61
N SER A 43 -4.63 -29.32 8.32
CA SER A 43 -4.59 -29.06 9.77
C SER A 43 -3.33 -28.32 10.25
N SER A 44 -2.87 -27.34 9.48
CA SER A 44 -1.62 -26.62 9.79
C SER A 44 -1.78 -25.61 10.95
N PRO A 45 -0.81 -25.51 11.89
CA PRO A 45 -0.86 -24.58 13.02
C PRO A 45 -0.78 -23.09 12.61
N GLN A 46 -0.32 -22.81 11.39
CA GLN A 46 -0.24 -21.48 10.75
C GLN A 46 -1.61 -20.77 10.60
N LEU A 47 -2.72 -21.48 10.83
CA LEU A 47 -4.08 -20.94 10.65
C LEU A 47 -4.59 -20.13 11.85
N SER A 48 -3.89 -20.17 12.99
CA SER A 48 -4.36 -19.58 14.26
C SER A 48 -3.88 -18.15 14.51
N CYS A 49 -2.79 -17.72 13.86
CA CYS A 49 -2.20 -16.39 14.05
C CYS A 49 -2.19 -15.62 12.72
N SER A 50 -3.09 -14.64 12.58
CA SER A 50 -3.12 -13.74 11.43
C SER A 50 -3.67 -12.37 11.86
N PRO A 51 -3.19 -11.25 11.29
CA PRO A 51 -3.61 -9.89 11.68
C PRO A 51 -5.11 -9.66 11.44
N VAL A 52 -5.71 -10.39 10.52
CA VAL A 52 -7.15 -10.33 10.22
C VAL A 52 -7.99 -11.21 11.16
N GLY A 53 -7.37 -12.03 12.00
CA GLY A 53 -8.00 -13.03 12.85
C GLY A 53 -7.75 -14.47 12.37
N PRO A 54 -8.22 -15.50 13.11
CA PRO A 54 -7.96 -16.90 12.78
C PRO A 54 -8.44 -17.23 11.36
N LEU A 55 -7.56 -17.81 10.54
CA LEU A 55 -7.89 -18.21 9.17
C LEU A 55 -8.80 -19.45 9.13
N THR A 56 -9.13 -20.04 10.28
CA THR A 56 -10.25 -20.98 10.42
C THR A 56 -11.61 -20.32 10.25
N ASP A 57 -11.75 -19.03 10.57
CA ASP A 57 -12.97 -18.25 10.32
C ASP A 57 -13.07 -17.85 8.84
N PRO A 58 -14.16 -18.21 8.14
CA PRO A 58 -14.41 -17.77 6.77
C PRO A 58 -14.37 -16.25 6.58
N SER A 59 -14.75 -15.47 7.60
CA SER A 59 -14.77 -14.01 7.49
C SER A 59 -13.36 -13.41 7.45
N SER A 60 -12.47 -13.89 8.31
CA SER A 60 -11.04 -13.54 8.29
C SER A 60 -10.37 -13.90 6.97
N ARG A 61 -10.65 -15.10 6.42
CA ARG A 61 -10.10 -15.51 5.12
C ARG A 61 -10.55 -14.59 3.98
N ARG A 62 -11.85 -14.29 3.92
CA ARG A 62 -12.39 -13.38 2.90
C ARG A 62 -11.78 -11.99 3.02
N LEU A 63 -11.57 -11.50 4.24
CA LEU A 63 -10.92 -10.21 4.46
C LEU A 63 -9.48 -10.24 3.93
N LEU A 64 -8.68 -11.23 4.31
CA LEU A 64 -7.30 -11.36 3.83
C LEU A 64 -7.23 -11.40 2.30
N ILE A 65 -8.10 -12.18 1.66
CA ILE A 65 -8.20 -12.26 0.20
C ILE A 65 -8.55 -10.89 -0.39
N ASN A 66 -9.49 -10.16 0.21
CA ASN A 66 -9.83 -8.81 -0.25
C ASN A 66 -8.64 -7.84 -0.13
N LEU A 67 -7.85 -7.92 0.96
CA LEU A 67 -6.65 -7.10 1.13
C LEU A 67 -5.60 -7.44 0.06
N ILE A 68 -5.30 -8.72 -0.16
CA ILE A 68 -4.34 -9.20 -1.18
C ILE A 68 -4.80 -8.79 -2.59
N CYS A 69 -6.08 -8.95 -2.91
CA CYS A 69 -6.62 -8.50 -4.20
C CYS A 69 -6.53 -6.98 -4.36
N THR A 70 -6.69 -6.21 -3.27
CA THR A 70 -6.56 -4.74 -3.30
C THR A 70 -5.12 -4.34 -3.60
N LEU A 71 -4.13 -5.01 -2.99
CA LEU A 71 -2.71 -4.75 -3.23
C LEU A 71 -2.28 -5.16 -4.66
N ASN A 72 -2.70 -6.33 -5.14
CA ASN A 72 -2.44 -6.73 -6.54
C ASN A 72 -3.09 -5.78 -7.55
N ALA A 73 -4.28 -5.26 -7.25
CA ALA A 73 -4.95 -4.31 -8.12
C ALA A 73 -4.27 -2.92 -8.14
N SER A 74 -3.62 -2.52 -7.04
CA SER A 74 -2.89 -1.24 -6.99
C SER A 74 -1.50 -1.31 -7.63
N ASN A 75 -0.92 -2.50 -7.72
CA ASN A 75 0.44 -2.73 -8.19
C ASN A 75 0.47 -3.96 -9.13
N PRO A 76 0.05 -3.82 -10.41
CA PRO A 76 -0.11 -4.94 -11.33
C PRO A 76 1.18 -5.70 -11.64
N ASP A 77 2.32 -5.03 -11.49
CA ASP A 77 3.65 -5.58 -11.78
C ASP A 77 4.22 -6.41 -10.62
N HIS A 78 3.54 -6.45 -9.47
CA HIS A 78 3.99 -7.15 -8.27
C HIS A 78 2.95 -8.17 -7.79
N ASP A 79 3.37 -9.42 -7.60
CA ASP A 79 2.49 -10.49 -7.12
C ASP A 79 2.46 -10.52 -5.59
N PHE A 80 1.33 -10.11 -5.00
CA PHE A 80 1.10 -10.16 -3.55
C PHE A 80 0.40 -11.44 -3.09
N SER A 81 0.25 -12.45 -3.96
CA SER A 81 -0.43 -13.70 -3.64
C SER A 81 0.20 -14.46 -2.47
N ASN A 82 1.44 -14.15 -2.09
CA ASN A 82 2.18 -14.83 -1.05
C ASN A 82 2.66 -13.90 0.07
N ILE A 83 1.96 -12.79 0.30
CA ILE A 83 2.23 -11.89 1.43
C ILE A 83 2.35 -12.67 2.74
N SER A 84 3.43 -12.43 3.47
CA SER A 84 3.60 -12.99 4.81
C SER A 84 2.65 -12.32 5.80
N VAL A 85 2.23 -13.07 6.81
CA VAL A 85 1.44 -12.57 7.95
C VAL A 85 2.17 -11.41 8.65
N ASP A 86 3.50 -11.42 8.65
CA ASP A 86 4.33 -10.40 9.29
C ASP A 86 4.35 -9.06 8.54
N GLN A 87 4.10 -9.08 7.22
CA GLN A 87 4.03 -7.88 6.38
C GLN A 87 2.70 -7.11 6.55
N LEU A 88 1.70 -7.73 7.18
CA LEU A 88 0.40 -7.11 7.46
C LEU A 88 0.22 -6.95 8.97
N SER A 89 0.04 -5.73 9.43
CA SER A 89 -0.29 -5.44 10.83
C SER A 89 -1.70 -4.87 10.93
N ARG A 90 -2.44 -5.27 11.97
CA ARG A 90 -3.72 -4.66 12.31
C ARG A 90 -3.49 -3.51 13.28
N GLU A 91 -3.96 -2.33 12.88
CA GLU A 91 -3.86 -1.12 13.69
C GLU A 91 -5.06 -0.99 14.62
N LYS A 92 -4.79 -0.81 15.92
CA LYS A 92 -5.83 -0.73 16.96
C LYS A 92 -6.39 0.68 17.15
N ASP A 93 -5.56 1.70 16.91
CA ASP A 93 -5.93 3.09 17.10
C ASP A 93 -5.99 3.85 15.77
N THR A 94 -7.21 4.18 15.36
CA THR A 94 -7.46 4.94 14.13
C THR A 94 -6.88 6.34 14.17
N ASN A 95 -6.96 7.02 15.32
CA ASN A 95 -6.46 8.39 15.45
C ASN A 95 -4.94 8.43 15.36
N MET A 96 -4.26 7.42 15.90
CA MET A 96 -2.81 7.28 15.78
C MET A 96 -2.40 7.12 14.30
N VAL A 97 -3.11 6.29 13.54
CA VAL A 97 -2.83 6.12 12.10
C VAL A 97 -3.08 7.40 11.32
N ILE A 98 -4.19 8.10 11.57
CA ILE A 98 -4.48 9.40 10.95
C ILE A 98 -3.36 10.41 11.27
N THR A 99 -2.93 10.47 12.52
CA THR A 99 -1.85 11.36 12.97
C THR A 99 -0.53 11.01 12.26
N ARG A 100 -0.21 9.72 12.09
CA ARG A 100 0.97 9.27 11.35
C ARG A 100 0.90 9.68 9.87
N ILE A 101 -0.25 9.51 9.23
CA ILE A 101 -0.48 9.93 7.85
C ILE A 101 -0.33 11.46 7.72
N ASP A 102 -0.94 12.22 8.62
CA ASP A 102 -0.83 13.68 8.64
C ASP A 102 0.63 14.13 8.81
N SER A 103 1.38 13.51 9.73
CA SER A 103 2.80 13.80 9.93
C SER A 103 3.64 13.50 8.69
N ALA A 104 3.33 12.43 7.95
CA ALA A 104 4.04 12.11 6.71
C ALA A 104 3.70 13.10 5.58
N LEU A 105 2.48 13.63 5.58
CA LEU A 105 1.99 14.57 4.56
C LEU A 105 2.20 16.05 4.92
N GLU A 106 2.85 16.36 6.06
CA GLU A 106 3.02 17.73 6.56
C GLU A 106 3.64 18.67 5.51
N THR A 107 4.72 18.23 4.84
CA THR A 107 5.35 18.99 3.75
C THR A 107 4.38 19.23 2.59
N ALA A 108 3.58 18.21 2.22
CA ALA A 108 2.59 18.34 1.16
C ALA A 108 1.46 19.31 1.55
N TYR A 109 1.03 19.30 2.82
CA TYR A 109 0.03 20.24 3.34
C TYR A 109 0.52 21.68 3.30
N HIS A 110 1.81 21.92 3.57
CA HIS A 110 2.40 23.25 3.44
C HIS A 110 2.40 23.73 1.98
N ILE A 111 2.73 22.86 1.02
CA ILE A 111 2.83 23.22 -0.40
C ILE A 111 1.44 23.41 -1.03
N LEU A 112 0.49 22.50 -0.74
CA LEU A 112 -0.85 22.48 -1.35
C LEU A 112 -1.86 23.40 -0.63
N GLY A 113 -1.44 23.97 0.51
CA GLY A 113 -2.23 24.91 1.30
C GLY A 113 -3.02 24.26 2.43
N ARG A 114 -3.30 25.05 3.48
CA ARG A 114 -3.86 24.60 4.76
C ARG A 114 -5.20 23.87 4.65
N SER A 115 -6.00 24.16 3.63
CA SER A 115 -7.29 23.51 3.41
C SER A 115 -7.20 22.16 2.70
N TYR A 116 -6.02 21.74 2.23
CA TYR A 116 -5.84 20.45 1.56
C TYR A 116 -6.11 19.28 2.51
N ARG A 117 -5.61 19.35 3.74
CA ARG A 117 -5.85 18.33 4.77
C ARG A 117 -7.35 18.08 4.99
N GLU A 118 -8.14 19.14 5.16
CA GLU A 118 -9.59 19.03 5.37
C GLU A 118 -10.30 18.43 4.16
N ARG A 119 -9.95 18.86 2.95
CA ARG A 119 -10.52 18.30 1.71
C ARG A 119 -10.19 16.82 1.55
N LEU A 120 -8.95 16.44 1.83
CA LEU A 120 -8.48 15.05 1.76
C LEU A 120 -9.29 14.16 2.71
N TRP A 121 -9.33 14.49 3.99
CA TRP A 121 -10.04 13.66 4.97
C TRP A 121 -11.56 13.67 4.77
N ASN A 122 -12.14 14.78 4.30
CA ASN A 122 -13.56 14.82 3.93
C ASN A 122 -13.85 13.88 2.74
N ALA A 123 -13.02 13.91 1.69
CA ALA A 123 -13.17 13.01 0.55
C ALA A 123 -13.02 11.53 0.97
N VAL A 124 -12.03 11.22 1.82
CA VAL A 124 -11.84 9.86 2.35
C VAL A 124 -13.04 9.42 3.17
N ASP A 125 -13.55 10.26 4.08
CA ASP A 125 -14.69 9.90 4.94
C ASP A 125 -15.99 9.70 4.14
N GLN A 126 -16.22 10.47 3.07
CA GLN A 126 -17.34 10.24 2.15
C GLN A 126 -17.28 8.88 1.45
N VAL A 127 -16.08 8.38 1.13
CA VAL A 127 -15.90 7.11 0.41
C VAL A 127 -16.05 5.90 1.32
N ILE A 128 -15.45 5.95 2.52
CA ILE A 128 -15.24 4.76 3.38
C ILE A 128 -15.73 4.89 4.83
N ARG A 129 -16.07 6.09 5.31
CA ARG A 129 -16.34 6.39 6.73
C ARG A 129 -15.24 5.88 7.66
N VAL A 130 -14.18 6.66 7.81
CA VAL A 130 -12.92 6.22 8.44
C VAL A 130 -13.13 5.72 9.88
N HIS A 131 -14.04 6.36 10.61
CA HIS A 131 -14.38 6.04 12.00
C HIS A 131 -15.08 4.68 12.18
N GLU A 132 -15.63 4.09 11.12
CA GLU A 132 -16.25 2.76 11.14
C GLU A 132 -15.34 1.66 10.54
N CYS A 133 -14.06 1.98 10.27
CA CYS A 133 -13.13 1.09 9.61
C CYS A 133 -12.29 0.27 10.59
N GLU A 134 -11.97 -0.96 10.19
CA GLU A 134 -10.79 -1.66 10.67
C GLU A 134 -9.60 -1.25 9.80
N ILE A 135 -8.45 -1.00 10.43
CA ILE A 135 -7.26 -0.48 9.75
C ILE A 135 -6.17 -1.54 9.75
N TYR A 136 -5.52 -1.67 8.60
CA TYR A 136 -4.38 -2.55 8.41
C TYR A 136 -3.26 -1.75 7.76
N SER A 137 -2.02 -1.94 8.20
CA SER A 137 -0.86 -1.46 7.46
C SER A 137 -0.13 -2.61 6.78
N PHE A 138 0.39 -2.30 5.61
CA PHE A 138 1.22 -3.19 4.83
C PHE A 138 2.65 -2.63 4.81
N SER A 139 3.62 -3.46 5.15
CA SER A 139 5.04 -3.18 4.96
C SER A 139 5.52 -4.00 3.77
N ALA A 140 5.99 -3.33 2.72
CA ALA A 140 6.74 -4.02 1.68
C ALA A 140 8.12 -4.38 2.26
N ASP A 141 8.59 -5.61 2.09
CA ASP A 141 9.94 -5.97 2.51
C ASP A 141 10.95 -5.12 1.73
N GLU A 142 11.83 -4.45 2.45
CA GLU A 142 12.91 -3.61 1.90
C GLU A 142 14.05 -4.45 1.28
N ASP A 143 13.96 -5.79 1.37
CA ASP A 143 14.99 -6.75 0.96
C ASP A 143 14.95 -7.16 -0.52
N SER A 144 14.21 -6.44 -1.38
CA SER A 144 14.50 -6.54 -2.81
C SER A 144 15.86 -5.87 -3.04
N GLU A 145 16.89 -6.64 -3.39
CA GLU A 145 18.26 -6.16 -3.71
C GLU A 145 18.28 -5.05 -4.80
N ASP A 146 17.14 -4.77 -5.43
CA ASP A 146 16.87 -3.69 -6.39
C ASP A 146 16.35 -2.37 -5.76
N SER A 147 16.55 -2.11 -4.47
CA SER A 147 16.16 -0.82 -3.84
C SER A 147 17.07 0.33 -4.26
N VAL A 148 17.05 0.66 -5.56
CA VAL A 148 17.66 1.85 -6.18
C VAL A 148 16.70 3.05 -6.12
N ASP A 149 15.52 2.90 -5.51
CA ASP A 149 14.37 3.78 -5.74
C ASP A 149 14.41 5.12 -4.96
N GLY A 150 15.53 5.44 -4.28
CA GLY A 150 15.70 6.70 -3.55
C GLY A 150 14.63 6.97 -2.49
N ARG A 151 13.81 5.97 -2.11
CA ARG A 151 12.59 6.17 -1.32
C ARG A 151 12.92 6.52 0.13
N LEU A 152 12.60 7.74 0.54
CA LEU A 152 12.84 8.25 1.90
C LEU A 152 11.85 7.65 2.91
N TRP A 153 10.60 7.55 2.50
CA TRP A 153 9.55 6.90 3.29
C TRP A 153 8.44 6.43 2.38
N SER A 154 7.72 5.40 2.82
CA SER A 154 6.42 5.08 2.27
C SER A 154 5.51 4.52 3.35
N PHE A 155 4.21 4.61 3.11
CA PHE A 155 3.22 3.93 3.91
C PHE A 155 2.13 3.36 3.01
N HIS A 156 1.58 2.23 3.42
CA HIS A 156 0.49 1.55 2.76
C HIS A 156 -0.54 1.19 3.83
N VAL A 157 -1.65 1.90 3.86
CA VAL A 157 -2.70 1.75 4.88
C VAL A 157 -4.00 1.33 4.19
N LEU A 158 -4.60 0.24 4.65
CA LEU A 158 -5.88 -0.26 4.17
C LEU A 158 -6.97 0.02 5.21
N PHE A 159 -8.00 0.75 4.80
CA PHE A 159 -9.22 1.00 5.58
C PHE A 159 -10.30 0.06 5.11
N TYR A 160 -10.73 -0.86 5.97
CA TYR A 160 -11.79 -1.82 5.69
C TYR A 160 -13.06 -1.48 6.46
N ASN A 161 -14.13 -1.14 5.74
CA ASN A 161 -15.45 -0.93 6.34
C ASN A 161 -16.34 -2.15 6.10
N ARG A 162 -16.60 -2.93 7.16
CA ARG A 162 -17.46 -4.13 7.12
C ARG A 162 -18.89 -3.82 6.66
N LYS A 163 -19.46 -2.70 7.12
CA LYS A 163 -20.86 -2.31 6.82
C LYS A 163 -21.01 -1.97 5.35
N MET A 164 -20.04 -1.25 4.79
CA MET A 164 -20.03 -0.85 3.38
C MET A 164 -19.50 -1.95 2.45
N LYS A 165 -18.83 -2.97 3.00
CA LYS A 165 -18.10 -4.01 2.25
C LYS A 165 -17.10 -3.41 1.26
N LYS A 166 -16.38 -2.38 1.71
CA LYS A 166 -15.40 -1.65 0.92
C LYS A 166 -14.03 -1.70 1.60
N VAL A 167 -12.99 -1.70 0.78
CA VAL A 167 -11.60 -1.52 1.19
C VAL A 167 -11.05 -0.31 0.44
N LEU A 168 -10.43 0.61 1.16
CA LEU A 168 -9.69 1.73 0.60
C LEU A 168 -8.21 1.53 0.92
N LEU A 169 -7.36 1.48 -0.10
CA LEU A 169 -5.91 1.57 0.07
C LEU A 169 -5.49 3.03 -0.04
N PHE A 170 -4.87 3.54 1.03
CA PHE A 170 -4.17 4.81 1.05
C PHE A 170 -2.67 4.51 1.09
N SER A 171 -2.01 4.70 -0.05
CA SER A 171 -0.55 4.59 -0.16
C SER A 171 0.06 5.91 -0.60
N CYS A 172 1.19 6.25 0.01
CA CYS A 172 2.00 7.39 -0.37
C CYS A 172 3.48 7.08 -0.11
N ALA A 173 4.35 7.66 -0.93
CA ALA A 173 5.79 7.54 -0.80
C ALA A 173 6.45 8.90 -1.07
N SER A 174 7.59 9.12 -0.43
CA SER A 174 8.53 10.18 -0.75
C SER A 174 9.80 9.57 -1.29
N VAL A 175 10.33 10.17 -2.35
CA VAL A 175 11.58 9.75 -3.01
C VAL A 175 12.56 10.92 -3.00
N MET A 176 13.81 10.61 -2.69
CA MET A 176 14.95 11.50 -2.79
C MET A 176 15.38 11.54 -4.25
N HIS A 177 15.42 12.73 -4.83
CA HIS A 177 16.13 12.94 -6.08
C HIS A 177 17.62 13.04 -5.76
N THR A 178 18.36 11.94 -5.93
CA THR A 178 19.79 12.06 -6.22
C THR A 178 19.89 12.63 -7.62
N SER A 179 20.03 13.95 -7.73
CA SER A 179 20.47 14.56 -8.99
C SER A 179 21.73 13.82 -9.42
N ASP A 180 21.76 13.31 -10.65
CA ASP A 180 22.95 12.71 -11.25
C ASP A 180 24.12 13.68 -11.11
N VAL A 181 24.96 13.48 -10.09
CA VAL A 181 26.31 14.02 -10.09
C VAL A 181 27.09 13.07 -10.99
N VAL A 182 26.90 13.24 -12.30
CA VAL A 182 27.86 12.75 -13.27
C VAL A 182 29.13 13.53 -12.94
N LEU A 183 30.07 12.88 -12.25
CA LEU A 183 31.43 13.37 -12.21
C LEU A 183 31.91 13.30 -13.66
N ASP A 184 32.05 14.45 -14.32
CA ASP A 184 32.77 14.56 -15.59
C ASP A 184 34.19 14.05 -15.32
N ASP A 185 34.42 12.80 -15.71
CA ASP A 185 35.70 12.10 -15.60
C ASP A 185 36.41 12.14 -16.97
N GLU A 186 36.52 13.33 -17.57
CA GLU A 186 37.39 13.66 -18.72
C GLU A 186 37.88 15.11 -18.48
N ASP A 187 39.13 15.41 -18.12
CA ASP A 187 40.33 15.28 -18.92
C ASP A 187 41.61 15.24 -18.05
N VAL A 188 42.27 14.08 -17.94
CA VAL A 188 43.71 14.01 -17.61
C VAL A 188 44.46 13.61 -18.87
N GLN A 189 44.78 14.60 -19.70
CA GLN A 189 45.64 14.41 -20.86
C GLN A 189 47.10 14.26 -20.38
N PHE A 190 47.57 13.01 -20.27
CA PHE A 190 49.00 12.71 -20.16
C PHE A 190 49.68 13.11 -21.48
N GLY A 191 50.35 14.26 -21.47
CA GLY A 191 51.31 14.63 -22.51
C GLY A 191 52.49 13.66 -22.48
N MET A 192 52.58 12.83 -23.50
CA MET A 192 53.75 12.00 -23.78
C MET A 192 54.51 12.74 -24.89
N ASP A 193 55.48 13.57 -24.50
CA ASP A 193 56.46 14.15 -25.44
C ASP A 193 57.63 13.14 -25.57
N ASP A 194 57.96 12.82 -26.82
CA ASP A 194 59.04 11.93 -27.28
C ASP A 194 60.45 12.40 -26.92
#